data_AF-A0A7W1I5B7-F1
#
_entry.id   AF-A0A7W1I5B7-F1
#
_cell.length_a   1.000
_cell.length_b   1.000
_cell.length_c   1.000
_cell.angle_alpha   90.00
_cell.angle_beta   90.00
_cell.angle_gamma   90.00
#
_symmetry.space_group_name_H-M   'P 1'
#
loop_
_entity.id
_entity.type
_entity.pdbx_description
1 polymer ?
#
loop_
_entity_poly.entity_id
_entity_poly.type
_entity_poly.pdbx_seq_one_letter_code
_entity_poly.pdbx_strand_id
1 'polypeptide(L)' 'MIEIARWFVALGSTAAAVGLVFLGMGMAYVEPRQQEISVGWILMVGGVVATAIGWFVLRARDEPDTSTD' A
#
# COMPACT_ATOMS: atom_id res chain seq x y z
N MET A 1 -2.68 -4.94 18.57
CA MET A 1 -2.32 -3.74 17.77
C MET A 1 -1.23 -4.03 16.73
N ILE A 2 -0.09 -4.65 17.10
CA ILE A 2 0.99 -5.02 16.17
C ILE A 2 0.51 -5.93 15.03
N GLU A 3 -0.34 -6.91 15.34
CA GLU A 3 -0.89 -7.82 14.33
C GLU A 3 -1.73 -7.09 13.29
N ILE A 4 -2.56 -6.12 13.70
CA ILE A 4 -3.35 -5.28 12.81
C ILE A 4 -2.45 -4.43 11.90
N ALA A 5 -1.36 -3.88 12.45
CA ALA A 5 -0.38 -3.12 11.67
C ALA A 5 0.33 -4.00 10.61
N ARG A 6 0.70 -5.24 10.97
CA ARG A 6 1.25 -6.22 10.01
C ARG A 6 0.25 -6.56 8.91
N TRP A 7 -1.03 -6.76 9.26
CA TRP A 7 -2.10 -6.95 8.28
C TRP A 7 -2.25 -5.75 7.35
N PHE A 8 -2.16 -4.52 7.85
CA PHE A 8 -2.19 -3.31 7.03
C PHE A 8 -1.03 -3.24 6.04
N VAL A 9 0.18 -3.61 6.46
CA VAL A 9 1.35 -3.66 5.55
C VAL A 9 1.15 -4.72 4.46
N ALA A 10 0.68 -5.92 4.84
CA ALA A 10 0.44 -7.02 3.90
C ALA A 10 -0.69 -6.70 2.91
N LEU A 11 -1.82 -6.17 3.39
CA LEU A 11 -2.96 -5.78 2.56
C LEU A 11 -2.62 -4.59 1.66
N GLY A 12 -1.94 -3.57 2.21
CA GLY A 12 -1.52 -2.40 1.43
C GLY A 12 -0.55 -2.77 0.30
N SER A 13 0.43 -3.64 0.57
CA SER A 13 1.42 -4.05 -0.44
C SER A 13 0.79 -4.90 -1.54
N THR A 14 -0.14 -5.78 -1.16
CA THR A 14 -0.93 -6.57 -2.12
C THR A 14 -1.82 -5.66 -2.97
N ALA A 15 -2.52 -4.70 -2.36
CA ALA A 15 -3.35 -3.73 -3.09
C ALA A 15 -2.53 -2.85 -4.04
N ALA A 16 -1.33 -2.42 -3.61
CA ALA A 16 -0.41 -1.65 -4.45
C ALA A 16 0.07 -2.45 -5.66
N ALA A 17 0.42 -3.72 -5.46
CA ALA A 17 0.82 -4.63 -6.53
C ALA A 17 -0.31 -4.89 -7.52
N VAL A 18 -1.54 -5.13 -7.03
CA VAL A 18 -2.73 -5.29 -7.86
C VAL A 18 -3.04 -4.01 -8.64
N GLY A 19 -2.96 -2.83 -8.00
CA GLY A 19 -3.13 -1.53 -8.66
C GLY A 19 -2.12 -1.30 -9.79
N LEU A 20 -0.85 -1.68 -9.60
CA LEU A 20 0.19 -1.63 -10.64
C LEU A 20 -0.14 -2.52 -11.83
N VAL A 21 -0.64 -3.73 -11.60
CA VAL A 21 -1.03 -4.67 -12.67
C VAL A 21 -2.20 -4.11 -13.48
N PHE A 22 -3.23 -3.60 -12.81
CA PHE A 22 -4.39 -2.99 -13.48
C PHE A 22 -4.01 -1.72 -14.24
N LEU A 23 -3.11 -0.89 -13.68
CA LEU A 23 -2.60 0.29 -14.37
C LEU A 23 -1.81 -0.09 -15.63
N GLY A 24 -0.91 -1.08 -15.53
CA GLY A 24 -0.14 -1.58 -16.67
C GLY A 24 -1.04 -2.16 -17.76
N MET A 25 -2.08 -2.90 -17.36
CA MET A 25 -3.08 -3.45 -18.28
C MET A 25 -3.86 -2.31 -18.97
N GLY A 26 -4.33 -1.31 -18.24
CA GLY A 26 -5.04 -0.15 -18.80
C GLY A 26 -4.19 0.70 -19.76
N MET A 27 -2.88 0.80 -19.51
CA MET A 27 -1.93 1.52 -20.36
C MET A 27 -1.48 0.73 -21.60
N ALA A 28 -1.64 -0.60 -21.61
CA ALA A 28 -1.28 -1.46 -22.73
C ALA A 28 -2.34 -1.50 -23.85
N TYR A 29 -3.56 -1.02 -23.60
CA TYR A 29 -4.62 -0.95 -24.60
C TYR A 29 -4.52 0.33 -25.45
N VAL A 30 -4.77 0.19 -26.76
CA VAL A 30 -4.72 1.28 -27.76
C VAL A 30 -5.80 2.34 -27.53
N GLU A 31 -6.93 1.96 -26.94
CA GLU A 31 -7.96 2.85 -26.42
C GLU A 31 -8.12 2.59 -24.92
N PRO A 32 -7.38 3.33 -24.08
CA PRO A 32 -7.50 3.17 -22.65
C PRO A 32 -8.90 3.61 -22.23
N ARG A 33 -9.72 2.68 -21.70
CA ARG A 33 -10.92 3.10 -20.99
C ARG A 33 -10.46 3.86 -19.76
N GLN A 34 -10.70 5.18 -19.73
CA GLN A 34 -10.25 6.06 -18.64
C GLN A 34 -10.62 5.53 -17.24
N GLN A 35 -11.71 4.76 -17.16
CA GLN A 35 -12.17 4.12 -15.94
C GLN A 35 -11.19 3.08 -15.39
N GLU A 36 -10.56 2.27 -16.25
CA GLU A 36 -9.62 1.20 -15.86
C GLU A 36 -8.29 1.80 -15.36
N ILE A 37 -7.80 2.83 -16.03
CA ILE A 37 -6.61 3.59 -15.60
C ILE A 37 -6.87 4.28 -14.25
N SER A 38 -8.04 4.89 -14.07
CA SER A 38 -8.38 5.59 -12.83
C SER A 38 -8.49 4.61 -11.65
N VAL A 39 -9.10 3.44 -11.85
CA VAL A 39 -9.17 2.39 -10.83
C VAL A 39 -7.78 1.85 -10.48
N GLY A 40 -6.92 1.62 -11.47
CA GLY A 40 -5.53 1.22 -11.25
C GLY A 40 -4.75 2.22 -10.41
N TRP A 41 -4.87 3.52 -10.70
CA TRP A 41 -4.25 4.60 -9.91
C TRP A 41 -4.75 4.65 -8.48
N ILE A 42 -6.07 4.56 -8.25
CA ILE A 42 -6.67 4.59 -6.92
C ILE A 42 -6.19 3.41 -6.08
N LEU A 43 -6.18 2.20 -6.65
CA LEU A 43 -5.70 1.00 -5.96
C LEU A 43 -4.20 1.08 -5.66
N MET A 44 -3.39 1.57 -6.60
CA MET A 44 -1.95 1.72 -6.43
C MET A 44 -1.64 2.73 -5.31
N VAL A 45 -2.19 3.94 -5.39
CA VAL A 45 -1.94 5.01 -4.40
C VAL A 45 -2.52 4.63 -3.05
N GLY A 46 -3.75 4.11 -3.01
CA GLY A 46 -4.39 3.64 -1.78
C GLY A 46 -3.61 2.52 -1.09
N GLY A 47 -3.12 1.55 -1.88
CA GLY A 47 -2.27 0.47 -1.38
C GLY A 47 -0.95 0.97 -0.78
N VAL A 48 -0.25 1.86 -1.50
CA VAL A 48 1.02 2.45 -1.02
C VAL A 48 0.82 3.23 0.29
N VAL A 49 -0.24 4.04 0.37
CA VAL A 49 -0.57 4.80 1.59
C VAL A 49 -0.88 3.87 2.76
N ALA A 50 -1.66 2.80 2.54
CA ALA A 50 -1.96 1.82 3.58
C ALA A 50 -0.71 1.08 4.07
N THR A 51 0.21 0.71 3.16
CA THR A 51 1.51 0.13 3.52
C THR A 51 2.34 1.11 4.34
N ALA A 52 2.43 2.37 3.92
CA ALA A 52 3.20 3.39 4.63
C ALA A 52 2.68 3.60 6.06
N ILE A 53 1.36 3.67 6.25
CA ILE A 53 0.74 3.80 7.58
C ILE A 53 1.06 2.58 8.45
N GLY A 54 0.87 1.37 7.93
CA GLY A 54 1.19 0.14 8.65
C GLY A 54 2.66 0.07 9.05
N TRP A 55 3.56 0.49 8.17
CA TRP A 55 5.00 0.54 8.42
C TRP A 55 5.38 1.56 9.50
N PHE A 56 4.83 2.77 9.43
CA PHE A 56 5.06 3.81 10.44
C PHE A 56 4.59 3.36 11.83
N VAL A 57 3.43 2.71 11.92
CA VAL A 57 2.89 2.18 13.19
C VAL A 57 3.78 1.08 13.76
N LEU A 58 4.36 0.23 12.91
CA LEU A 58 5.34 -0.77 13.36
C LEU A 58 6.63 -0.09 13.86
N ARG A 59 7.17 0.86 13.09
CA ARG A 59 8.43 1.53 13.42
C ARG A 59 8.35 2.39 14.68
N ALA A 60 7.24 3.11 14.90
CA ALA A 60 7.02 3.91 16.11
C ALA A 60 6.82 3.05 17.38
N ARG A 61 6.67 1.73 17.24
CA ARG A 61 6.56 0.78 18.36
C ARG A 61 7.88 0.06 18.64
N ASP A 62 8.82 0.11 17.70
CA ASP A 62 10.16 -0.48 17.81
C ASP A 62 11.19 0.50 18.42
N GLU A 63 10.78 1.69 18.87
CA GLU A 63 11.63 2.54 19.71
C GLU A 63 11.97 1.77 20.99
N PRO A 64 13.23 1.31 21.15
CA PRO A 64 13.62 0.57 22.34
C PRO A 64 13.63 1.56 23.50
N ASP A 65 13.03 1.20 24.63
CA ASP A 65 13.19 1.92 25.90
C ASP A 65 14.69 2.06 26.20
N THR A 66 15.29 3.18 25.78
CA THR A 66 16.64 3.59 26.17
C THR A 66 16.65 4.24 27.55
N SER A 67 15.64 4.01 28.39
CA SER A 67 15.75 4.27 29.83
C SER A 67 16.49 3.11 30.49
N THR A 68 17.81 3.08 30.29
CA THR A 68 18.73 2.57 31.31
C THR A 68 18.83 3.66 32.37
N ASP A 69 18.25 3.42 33.55
CA ASP A 69 18.78 3.76 34.88
C ASP A 69 17.81 3.30 35.98
#